data_AF-A0A6V7LMV9-F1
#
_entry.id   AF-A0A6V7LMV9-F1
#
_cell.length_a   1.000
_cell.length_b   1.000
_cell.length_c   1.000
_cell.angle_alpha   90.00
_cell.angle_beta   90.00
_cell.angle_gamma   90.00
#
_symmetry.space_group_name_H-M   'P 1'
#
loop_
_entity.id
_entity.type
_entity.pdbx_description
1 polymer ?
#
loop_
_entity_poly.entity_id
_entity_poly.type
_entity_poly.pdbx_seq_one_letter_code
_entity_poly.pdbx_strand_id
1 'polypeptide(L)' 'AMSDLVICKLSHYSASVAGGTEMVLLCEKIAKEDIQVRFFEEIDGQVVWEGYGDFQPSQVHKQ' A
#
# COMPACT_ATOMS: atom_id res chain seq x y z
N ALA A 1 6.30 -19.18 -7.61
CA ALA A 1 6.98 -18.85 -6.34
C ALA A 1 6.22 -17.68 -5.73
N MET A 2 5.91 -17.72 -4.44
CA MET A 2 5.33 -16.58 -3.73
C MET A 2 6.44 -15.52 -3.67
N SER A 3 6.24 -14.38 -4.32
CA SER A 3 7.16 -13.25 -4.18
C SER A 3 6.93 -12.61 -2.82
N ASP A 4 8.00 -12.30 -2.09
CA ASP A 4 7.90 -11.52 -0.86
C ASP A 4 7.39 -10.11 -1.19
N LEU A 5 6.42 -9.63 -0.41
CA LEU A 5 5.87 -8.29 -0.57
C LEU A 5 6.71 -7.30 0.23
N VAL A 6 7.61 -6.58 -0.46
CA VAL A 6 8.52 -5.62 0.16
C VAL A 6 8.27 -4.21 -0.36
N ILE A 7 8.02 -3.27 0.55
CA ILE A 7 7.99 -1.84 0.26
C ILE A 7 9.42 -1.30 0.34
N CYS A 8 9.96 -0.84 -0.78
CA CYS A 8 11.33 -0.33 -0.89
C CYS A 8 11.42 1.16 -0.56
N LYS A 9 10.43 1.96 -0.99
CA LYS A 9 10.42 3.41 -0.78
C LYS A 9 9.02 3.99 -0.87
N LEU A 10 8.77 5.02 -0.06
CA LEU A 10 7.55 5.82 -0.10
C LEU A 10 7.90 7.28 -0.43
N SER A 11 7.05 7.94 -1.23
CA SER A 11 7.18 9.39 -1.47
C SER A 11 6.78 10.22 -0.23
N HIS A 12 5.82 9.74 0.55
CA HIS A 12 5.31 10.40 1.75
C HIS A 12 5.16 9.38 2.88
N TYR A 13 5.41 9.81 4.12
CA TYR A 13 5.26 8.98 5.34
C TYR A 13 4.12 9.49 6.24
N SER A 14 3.44 10.55 5.82
CA SER A 14 2.32 11.17 6.54
C SER A 14 1.41 11.87 5.53
N ALA A 15 0.12 11.87 5.80
CA ALA A 15 -0.90 12.53 4.99
C ALA A 15 -2.03 13.06 5.88
N SER A 16 -2.93 13.85 5.30
CA SER A 16 -4.15 14.28 5.98
C SER A 16 -5.05 13.09 6.31
N VAL A 17 -5.67 13.10 7.50
CA VAL A 17 -6.68 12.11 7.89
C VAL A 17 -7.91 12.10 6.99
N ALA A 18 -8.13 13.16 6.22
CA ALA A 18 -9.19 13.23 5.22
C ALA A 18 -8.95 12.29 4.00
N GLY A 19 -7.73 11.75 3.84
CA GLY A 19 -7.36 10.92 2.69
C GLY A 19 -7.15 11.72 1.41
N GLY A 20 -7.09 11.00 0.27
CA GLY A 20 -7.01 11.60 -1.08
C GLY A 20 -5.63 12.15 -1.47
N THR A 21 -4.61 12.01 -0.63
CA THR A 21 -3.23 12.36 -0.99
C THR A 21 -2.69 11.31 -1.97
N GLU A 22 -2.26 11.75 -3.15
CA GLU A 22 -1.61 10.86 -4.12
C GLU A 22 -0.20 10.48 -3.62
N MET A 23 0.08 9.18 -3.57
CA MET A 23 1.32 8.64 -3.04
C MET A 23 1.95 7.68 -4.06
N VAL A 24 3.29 7.70 -4.13
CA VAL A 24 4.06 6.79 -4.95
C VAL A 24 4.76 5.81 -4.02
N LEU A 25 4.54 4.52 -4.27
CA LEU A 25 5.16 3.41 -3.56
C LEU A 25 6.02 2.62 -4.53
N LEU A 26 7.29 2.44 -4.18
CA LEU A 26 8.19 1.54 -4.89
C LEU A 26 8.26 0.23 -4.09
N CYS A 27 8.02 -0.89 -4.77
CA CYS A 27 8.08 -2.23 -4.20
C CYS A 27 8.89 -3.17 -5.10
N GLU A 28 9.23 -4.34 -4.56
CA GLU A 28 9.75 -5.44 -5.37
C GLU A 28 8.72 -5.96 -6.38
N LYS A 29 9.14 -6.87 -7.24
CA LYS A 29 8.28 -7.41 -8.29
C LYS A 29 7.08 -8.16 -7.71
N ILE A 30 5.92 -7.54 -7.88
CA ILE A 30 4.60 -8.05 -7.50
C ILE A 30 3.84 -8.57 -8.73
N ALA A 31 2.62 -9.09 -8.56
CA ALA A 31 1.67 -9.39 -9.64
C ALA A 31 0.60 -8.28 -9.71
N LYS A 32 0.38 -7.67 -10.88
CA LYS A 32 -0.49 -6.46 -11.02
C LYS A 32 -1.94 -6.66 -10.59
N GLU A 33 -2.48 -7.84 -10.87
CA GLU A 33 -3.91 -8.12 -10.73
C GLU A 33 -4.28 -8.61 -9.32
N ASP A 34 -3.28 -8.88 -8.49
CA ASP A 34 -3.45 -9.44 -7.14
C ASP A 34 -2.57 -8.67 -6.14
N ILE A 35 -2.86 -7.38 -5.97
CA ILE A 35 -2.16 -6.51 -5.03
C ILE A 35 -3.10 -5.46 -4.44
N GLN A 36 -2.92 -5.19 -3.14
CA GLN A 36 -3.60 -4.11 -2.43
C GLN A 36 -2.62 -3.42 -1.48
N VAL A 37 -2.87 -2.14 -1.19
CA VAL A 37 -2.15 -1.40 -0.16
C VAL A 37 -3.07 -1.29 1.05
N ARG A 38 -2.67 -1.89 2.18
CA ARG A 38 -3.44 -1.86 3.43
C ARG A 38 -2.78 -0.92 4.43
N PHE A 39 -3.55 0.04 4.92
CA PHE A 39 -3.25 0.86 6.07
C PHE A 39 -3.97 0.27 7.28
N PHE A 40 -3.32 0.20 8.43
CA PHE A 40 -3.94 -0.33 9.63
C PHE A 40 -3.36 0.30 10.90
N GLU A 41 -4.13 0.24 11.97
CA GLU A 41 -3.73 0.60 13.32
C GLU A 41 -3.94 -0.59 14.23
N GLU A 42 -2.94 -0.87 15.07
CA GLU A 42 -2.94 -1.97 16.02
C GLU A 42 -2.75 -1.43 17.44
N ILE A 43 -3.58 -1.91 18.37
CA ILE A 43 -3.49 -1.63 19.80
C ILE A 43 -3.49 -2.97 20.51
N ASP A 44 -2.46 -3.22 21.34
CA ASP A 44 -2.31 -4.46 22.12
C ASP A 44 -2.39 -5.76 21.30
N GLY A 45 -1.84 -5.76 20.08
CA GLY A 45 -1.88 -6.94 19.20
C GLY A 45 -3.19 -7.09 18.41
N GLN A 46 -4.15 -6.17 18.56
CA GLN A 46 -5.43 -6.20 17.88
C GLN A 46 -5.56 -5.06 16.87
N VAL A 47 -5.91 -5.39 15.63
CA VAL A 47 -6.23 -4.40 14.59
C VAL A 47 -7.53 -3.70 14.98
N VAL A 48 -7.45 -2.39 15.27
CA VAL A 48 -8.60 -1.56 15.66
C VAL A 48 -9.15 -0.74 14.49
N TRP A 49 -8.34 -0.53 13.46
CA TRP A 49 -8.71 0.14 12.23
C TRP A 49 -7.93 -0.42 11.05
N GLU A 50 -8.59 -0.52 9.89
CA GLU A 50 -7.92 -0.75 8.63
C GLU A 50 -8.62 -0.02 7.48
N GLY A 51 -7.85 0.26 6.43
CA GLY A 51 -8.31 0.89 5.20
C GLY A 51 -7.41 0.51 4.04
N TYR A 52 -7.95 0.62 2.82
CA TYR A 52 -7.23 0.27 1.61
C TYR A 52 -6.96 1.52 0.77
N GLY A 53 -5.76 1.59 0.18
CA GLY A 53 -5.43 2.62 -0.79
C GLY A 53 -6.27 2.47 -2.05
N ASP A 54 -6.74 3.58 -2.60
CA ASP A 54 -7.51 3.61 -3.84
C ASP A 54 -6.56 3.73 -5.05
N PHE A 55 -6.44 2.66 -5.82
CA PHE A 55 -5.71 2.65 -7.08
C PHE A 55 -6.25 1.55 -8.00
N GLN A 56 -6.13 1.79 -9.32
CA GLN A 56 -6.47 0.81 -10.34
C GLN A 56 -5.23 -0.02 -10.75
N PRO A 57 -5.40 -1.26 -11.24
CA PRO A 57 -4.28 -2.06 -11.76
C PRO A 57 -3.46 -1.36 -12.85
N SER A 58 -4.08 -0.45 -13.61
CA SER A 58 -3.43 0.39 -14.62
C SER A 58 -2.39 1.36 -14.03
N GLN A 59 -2.52 1.72 -12.75
CA GLN A 59 -1.61 2.59 -12.02
C GLN A 59 -0.39 1.83 -11.46
N VAL A 60 -0.38 0.49 -11.54
CA VAL A 60 0.79 -0.33 -11.20
C VAL A 60 1.80 -0.28 -12.35
N HIS A 61 2.78 0.61 -12.24
CA HIS A 61 3.74 0.88 -13.30
C HIS A 61 4.85 -0.19 -13.37
N LYS A 62 5.20 -0.63 -14.60
CA LYS A 62 6.34 -1.49 -14.97
C LYS A 62 6.79 -2.52 -13.90
N GLN A 63 6.22 -3.72 -13.96
CA GLN A 63 6.65 -4.90 -13.20
C GLN A 63 7.66 -5.76 -13.98
#